data_AF-A0A2D8UKF1-F1
#
_entry.id   AF-A0A2D8UKF1-F1
#
_cell.length_a   1.000
_cell.length_b   1.000
_cell.length_c   1.000
_cell.angle_alpha   90.00
_cell.angle_beta   90.00
_cell.angle_gamma   90.00
#
_symmetry.space_group_name_H-M   'P 1'
#
loop_
_entity.id
_entity.type
_entity.pdbx_description
1 polymer ?
#
loop_
_entity_poly.entity_id
_entity_poly.type
_entity_poly.pdbx_seq_one_letter_code
_entity_poly.pdbx_strand_id
1 'polypeptide(L)'
;MIHTDHHDPAFRYEGLARAAFDNCGKYGDPFGIAAQDVYNSFVPEPTLNGKKALSKVLSKLIVDNSEGEHKDALVELEESVWTSETQQQIITIIDASIDILNQIQD
;
A
#
# COMPACT_ATOMS: atom_id res chain seq x y z
N MET A 1 9.78 21.72 18.14
CA MET A 1 10.71 21.20 17.13
C MET A 1 9.83 20.56 16.07
N ILE A 2 9.70 21.20 14.92
CA ILE A 2 8.78 20.80 13.85
C ILE A 2 9.36 19.53 13.23
N HIS A 3 8.71 18.39 13.43
CA HIS A 3 9.10 17.17 12.74
C HIS A 3 8.79 17.36 11.25
N THR A 4 9.83 17.24 10.46
CA THR A 4 9.88 17.32 8.99
C THR A 4 8.66 16.68 8.32
N ASP A 5 7.81 17.56 7.80
CA ASP A 5 6.48 17.31 7.25
C ASP A 5 6.51 16.82 5.78
N HIS A 6 7.33 15.81 5.46
CA HIS A 6 7.48 15.34 4.07
C HIS A 6 7.28 13.83 3.90
N HIS A 7 6.04 13.39 4.14
CA HIS A 7 5.48 12.07 3.79
C HIS A 7 5.42 11.05 4.93
N ASP A 8 4.52 11.31 5.89
CA ASP A 8 4.07 10.30 6.86
C ASP A 8 3.67 9.00 6.12
N PRO A 9 4.38 7.88 6.38
CA PRO A 9 4.09 6.58 5.77
C PRO A 9 2.65 6.10 5.95
N ALA A 10 2.03 6.43 7.07
CA ALA A 10 0.67 6.01 7.37
C ALA A 10 -0.35 6.74 6.48
N PHE A 11 -0.14 8.03 6.19
CA PHE A 11 -0.96 8.77 5.23
C PHE A 11 -0.77 8.26 3.80
N ARG A 12 0.45 7.89 3.42
CA ARG A 12 0.73 7.27 2.10
C ARG A 12 0.05 5.92 1.95
N TYR A 13 0.13 5.07 2.99
CA TYR A 13 -0.60 3.82 3.02
C TYR A 13 -2.10 4.02 2.86
N GLU A 14 -2.71 4.94 3.62
CA GLU A 14 -4.13 5.27 3.47
C GLU A 14 -4.45 5.73 2.04
N GLY A 15 -3.65 6.64 1.48
CA GLY A 15 -3.83 7.13 0.12
C GLY A 15 -3.81 6.01 -0.92
N LEU A 16 -2.80 5.13 -0.85
CA LEU A 16 -2.68 3.96 -1.72
C LEU A 16 -3.88 3.02 -1.58
N ALA A 17 -4.25 2.67 -0.34
CA ALA A 17 -5.36 1.77 -0.07
C ALA A 17 -6.69 2.34 -0.57
N ARG A 18 -6.95 3.63 -0.32
CA ARG A 18 -8.15 4.31 -0.81
C ARG A 18 -8.20 4.33 -2.33
N ALA A 19 -7.09 4.62 -2.99
CA ALA A 19 -7.03 4.64 -4.44
C ALA A 19 -7.30 3.26 -5.06
N ALA A 20 -6.78 2.18 -4.44
CA ALA A 20 -7.07 0.81 -4.87
C ALA A 20 -8.56 0.41 -4.75
N PHE A 21 -9.28 0.99 -3.78
CA PHE A 21 -10.70 0.73 -3.56
C PHE A 21 -11.57 1.93 -3.99
N ASP A 22 -11.40 2.37 -5.24
CA ASP A 22 -12.25 3.39 -5.90
C ASP A 22 -12.36 4.71 -5.15
N ASN A 23 -11.24 5.19 -4.59
CA ASN A 23 -11.16 6.40 -3.77
C ASN A 23 -12.14 6.42 -2.59
N CYS A 24 -12.36 5.25 -1.98
CA CYS A 24 -13.24 5.11 -0.84
C CYS A 24 -12.88 6.08 0.31
N GLY A 25 -13.86 6.36 1.17
CA GLY A 25 -13.62 7.08 2.41
C GLY A 25 -12.76 6.28 3.38
N LYS A 26 -12.33 6.91 4.48
CA LYS A 26 -11.69 6.20 5.59
C LYS A 26 -12.63 5.11 6.13
N TYR A 27 -12.17 3.87 6.18
CA TYR A 27 -12.97 2.65 6.45
C TYR A 27 -14.09 2.37 5.43
N GLY A 28 -14.07 3.02 4.27
CA GLY A 28 -15.06 2.82 3.20
C GLY A 28 -14.77 1.60 2.34
N ASP A 29 -13.60 0.99 2.47
CA ASP A 29 -13.27 -0.25 1.79
C ASP A 29 -13.97 -1.46 2.45
N PRO A 30 -14.27 -2.53 1.70
CA PRO A 30 -14.99 -3.70 2.24
C PRO A 30 -14.30 -4.42 3.40
N PHE A 31 -13.01 -4.14 3.66
CA PHE A 31 -12.20 -4.84 4.65
C PHE A 31 -11.76 -3.94 5.82
N GLY A 32 -12.10 -2.64 5.79
CA GLY A 32 -11.62 -1.64 6.74
C GLY A 32 -10.10 -1.44 6.74
N ILE A 33 -9.42 -1.79 5.64
CA ILE A 33 -7.95 -1.69 5.52
C ILE A 33 -7.49 -0.33 4.98
N ALA A 34 -8.40 0.51 4.46
CA ALA A 34 -8.08 1.82 3.91
C ALA A 34 -7.99 2.92 4.98
N ALA A 35 -7.76 2.56 6.23
CA ALA A 35 -7.61 3.50 7.33
C ALA A 35 -6.16 3.60 7.78
N GLN A 36 -5.69 4.83 8.03
CA GLN A 36 -4.32 5.12 8.47
C GLN A 36 -3.84 4.29 9.67
N ASP A 37 -4.73 3.95 10.61
CA ASP A 37 -4.40 3.19 11.83
C ASP A 37 -3.96 1.75 11.53
N VAL A 38 -4.34 1.19 10.39
CA VAL A 38 -3.88 -0.12 9.93
C VAL A 38 -2.37 -0.12 9.70
N TYR A 39 -1.77 1.04 9.38
CA TYR A 39 -0.33 1.18 9.23
C TYR A 39 0.44 0.82 10.52
N ASN A 40 -0.18 0.93 11.70
CA ASN A 40 0.45 0.49 12.96
C ASN A 40 0.81 -1.00 12.94
N SER A 41 0.20 -1.79 12.05
CA SER A 41 0.53 -3.21 11.84
C SER A 41 1.91 -3.43 11.21
N PHE A 42 2.61 -2.37 10.81
CA PHE A 42 3.96 -2.40 10.26
C PHE A 42 5.04 -1.86 11.22
N VAL A 43 4.64 -1.46 12.43
CA VAL A 43 5.50 -0.79 13.41
C VAL A 43 5.59 -1.61 14.70
N PRO A 44 6.80 -1.87 15.26
CA PRO A 44 8.11 -1.54 14.69
C PRO A 44 8.50 -2.48 13.51
N GLU A 45 7.84 -3.63 13.40
CA GLU A 45 8.09 -4.64 12.39
C GLU A 45 6.77 -5.09 11.72
N PRO A 46 6.81 -5.56 10.46
CA PRO A 46 5.62 -6.02 9.74
C PRO A 46 4.98 -7.24 10.39
N THR A 47 3.79 -7.06 10.96
CA THR A 47 2.97 -8.17 11.44
C THR A 47 2.33 -8.94 10.28
N LEU A 48 1.91 -10.18 10.53
CA LEU A 48 1.15 -10.97 9.55
C LEU A 48 -0.12 -10.24 9.06
N ASN A 49 -0.80 -9.52 9.95
CA ASN A 49 -2.00 -8.77 9.59
C ASN A 49 -1.68 -7.57 8.69
N GLY A 50 -0.58 -6.86 8.98
CA GLY A 50 -0.09 -5.79 8.11
C GLY A 50 0.24 -6.32 6.71
N LYS A 51 1.01 -7.41 6.63
CA LYS A 51 1.34 -8.05 5.34
C LYS A 51 0.10 -8.45 4.55
N LYS A 52 -0.88 -9.08 5.20
CA LYS A 52 -2.18 -9.40 4.57
C LYS A 52 -2.92 -8.17 4.09
N ALA A 53 -2.90 -7.08 4.85
CA ALA A 53 -3.58 -5.84 4.47
C ALA A 53 -2.95 -5.22 3.22
N LEU A 54 -1.62 -5.08 3.17
CA LEU A 54 -0.93 -4.53 2.00
C LEU A 54 -1.02 -5.45 0.78
N SER A 55 -0.89 -6.77 0.95
CA SER A 55 -1.08 -7.74 -0.13
C SER A 55 -2.50 -7.65 -0.74
N LYS A 56 -3.54 -7.42 0.07
CA LYS A 56 -4.90 -7.18 -0.44
C LYS A 56 -5.02 -5.90 -1.27
N VAL A 57 -4.38 -4.81 -0.83
CA VAL A 57 -4.34 -3.56 -1.60
C VAL A 57 -3.68 -3.81 -2.97
N LEU A 58 -2.51 -4.45 -2.98
CA LEU A 58 -1.79 -4.78 -4.21
C LEU A 58 -2.57 -5.76 -5.10
N SER A 59 -3.19 -6.78 -4.51
CA SER A 59 -4.04 -7.73 -5.24
C SER A 59 -5.19 -7.04 -5.96
N LYS A 60 -5.82 -6.03 -5.34
CA LYS A 60 -6.87 -5.25 -6.00
C LYS A 60 -6.30 -4.46 -7.19
N LEU A 61 -5.16 -3.78 -7.01
CA LEU A 61 -4.48 -3.07 -8.09
C LEU A 61 -4.08 -3.99 -9.25
N ILE A 62 -3.59 -5.20 -8.96
CA ILE A 62 -3.25 -6.21 -9.98
C ILE A 62 -4.49 -6.64 -10.76
N VAL A 63 -5.62 -6.86 -10.08
CA VAL A 63 -6.88 -7.26 -10.74
C VAL A 63 -7.38 -6.13 -11.65
N ASP A 64 -7.38 -4.89 -11.17
CA ASP A 64 -7.81 -3.73 -11.94
C ASP A 64 -6.92 -3.44 -13.15
N ASN A 65 -5.64 -3.80 -13.06
CA ASN A 65 -4.62 -3.59 -14.09
C ASN A 65 -4.15 -4.91 -14.73
N SER A 66 -5.02 -5.92 -14.78
CA SER A 66 -4.65 -7.29 -15.17
C SER A 66 -4.17 -7.46 -16.62
N GLU A 67 -4.42 -6.46 -17.47
CA GLU A 67 -3.95 -6.36 -18.87
C GLU A 67 -2.96 -5.18 -19.08
N GLY A 68 -2.58 -4.47 -18.02
CA GLY A 68 -1.71 -3.30 -18.09
C GLY A 68 -0.22 -3.63 -18.05
N GLU A 69 0.61 -2.72 -18.55
CA GLU A 69 2.07 -2.89 -18.60
C GLU A 69 2.74 -2.99 -17.22
N HIS A 70 2.09 -2.48 -16.19
CA HIS A 70 2.60 -2.47 -14.81
C HIS A 70 2.18 -3.68 -13.97
N LYS A 71 1.40 -4.61 -14.54
CA LYS A 71 0.90 -5.79 -13.80
C LYS A 71 2.02 -6.58 -13.13
N ASP A 72 3.06 -6.92 -13.90
CA ASP A 72 4.15 -7.78 -13.40
C ASP A 72 4.92 -7.08 -12.27
N ALA A 73 5.13 -5.76 -12.38
CA ALA A 73 5.75 -4.98 -11.32
C ALA A 73 4.89 -4.96 -10.03
N LEU A 74 3.56 -4.87 -10.16
CA LEU A 74 2.66 -4.96 -9.01
C LEU A 74 2.68 -6.36 -8.36
N VAL A 75 2.81 -7.42 -9.16
CA VAL A 75 2.96 -8.81 -8.65
C VAL A 75 4.26 -8.95 -7.88
N GLU A 76 5.39 -8.46 -8.41
CA GLU A 76 6.68 -8.51 -7.71
C GLU A 76 6.65 -7.74 -6.37
N LEU A 77 5.95 -6.60 -6.33
CA LEU A 77 5.74 -5.86 -5.08
C LEU A 77 4.89 -6.64 -4.09
N GLU A 78 3.83 -7.31 -4.53
CA GLU A 78 2.95 -8.15 -3.70
C GLU A 78 3.71 -9.32 -3.09
N GLU A 79 4.54 -10.01 -3.88
CA GLU A 79 5.43 -11.07 -3.40
C GLU A 79 6.44 -10.54 -2.37
N SER A 80 6.98 -9.34 -2.60
CA SER A 80 7.94 -8.68 -1.69
C SER A 80 7.35 -8.31 -0.33
N VAL A 81 6.02 -8.13 -0.23
CA VAL A 81 5.34 -7.91 1.07
C VAL A 81 5.58 -9.10 2.00
N TRP A 82 5.53 -10.33 1.47
CA TRP A 82 5.59 -11.54 2.28
C TRP A 82 6.98 -11.78 2.88
N THR A 83 8.03 -11.39 2.15
CA THR A 83 9.43 -11.53 2.57
C THR A 83 9.96 -10.30 3.32
N SER A 84 9.18 -9.22 3.42
CA SER A 84 9.58 -8.03 4.19
C SER A 84 9.73 -8.34 5.69
N GLU A 85 10.81 -7.87 6.30
CA GLU A 85 11.12 -8.08 7.73
C GLU A 85 11.14 -6.76 8.49
N THR A 86 11.21 -5.62 7.79
CA THR A 86 11.37 -4.29 8.39
C THR A 86 10.30 -3.32 7.94
N GLN A 87 9.99 -2.35 8.80
CA GLN A 87 9.12 -1.23 8.44
C GLN A 87 9.64 -0.48 7.19
N GLN A 88 10.95 -0.32 7.06
CA GLN A 88 11.55 0.39 5.92
C GLN A 88 11.27 -0.31 4.59
N GLN A 89 11.29 -1.64 4.54
CA GLN A 89 10.93 -2.39 3.34
C GLN A 89 9.46 -2.19 2.97
N ILE A 90 8.55 -2.17 3.97
CA ILE A 90 7.13 -1.85 3.73
C ILE A 90 6.96 -0.45 3.15
N ILE A 91 7.69 0.55 3.69
CA ILE A 91 7.66 1.92 3.17
C ILE A 91 8.08 1.94 1.70
N THR A 92 9.19 1.28 1.36
CA THR A 92 9.67 1.19 -0.02
C THR A 92 8.64 0.55 -0.96
N ILE A 93 7.94 -0.50 -0.50
CA ILE A 93 6.88 -1.14 -1.30
C ILE A 93 5.70 -0.18 -1.52
N ILE A 94 5.26 0.52 -0.47
CA ILE A 94 4.17 1.51 -0.57
C ILE A 94 4.52 2.60 -1.58
N ASP A 95 5.75 3.12 -1.51
CA ASP A 95 6.21 4.20 -2.40
C ASP A 95 6.28 3.75 -3.85
N ALA A 96 6.88 2.58 -4.11
CA ALA A 96 6.93 2.02 -5.45
C ALA A 96 5.53 1.75 -6.03
N SER A 97 4.58 1.34 -5.18
CA SER A 97 3.19 1.13 -5.59
C SER A 97 2.49 2.43 -5.98
N ILE A 98 2.74 3.51 -5.24
CA ILE A 98 2.21 4.85 -5.55
C ILE A 98 2.82 5.36 -6.85
N ASP A 99 4.13 5.18 -7.06
CA ASP A 99 4.81 5.60 -8.28
C ASP A 99 4.26 4.90 -9.52
N ILE A 100 3.95 3.61 -9.42
CA ILE A 100 3.26 2.85 -10.49
C ILE A 100 1.85 3.40 -10.73
N LEU A 101 1.10 3.68 -9.65
CA LEU A 101 -0.27 4.17 -9.79
C LEU A 101 -0.33 5.53 -10.47
N ASN A 102 0.64 6.41 -10.20
CA ASN A 102 0.76 7.69 -10.87
C ASN A 102 1.02 7.53 -12.37
N GLN A 103 1.84 6.55 -12.78
CA GLN A 103 2.10 6.25 -14.20
C GLN A 103 0.87 5.70 -14.93
N ILE A 104 -0.01 4.98 -14.23
CA ILE A 104 -1.27 4.45 -14.80
C ILE A 104 -2.28 5.58 -15.06
N GLN A 105 -2.22 6.66 -14.28
CA GLN A 105 -3.18 7.77 -14.35
C GLN A 105 -2.78 8.88 -15.33
N ASP A 106 -1.55 8.84 -15.83
CA ASP A 106 -1.02 9.75 -16.87
C ASP A 106 -1.39 9.30 -18.29
#